data_AF-A0A1X7IRD8-F1
#
_entry.id   AF-A0A1X7IRD8-F1
#
_cell.length_a   1.000
_cell.length_b   1.000
_cell.length_c   1.000
_cell.angle_alpha   90.00
_cell.angle_beta   90.00
_cell.angle_gamma   90.00
#
_symmetry.space_group_name_H-M   'P 1'
#
loop_
_entity.id
_entity.type
_entity.pdbx_description
1 polymer ?
#
loop_
_entity_poly.entity_id
_entity_poly.type
_entity_poly.pdbx_seq_one_letter_code
_entity_poly.pdbx_strand_id
1 'polypeptide(L)'
;MGCGGAAVEPPSVYLDAGPWLEANPGATAQACLGDGECRTLTPGAQQVSATGGIGAQSSYSLSVTGELTGSPILTVTEDVDIPVTTTQAACGPSRSQTRKMSLNRSGQLVTP
;
A
#
# COMPACT_ATOMS: atom_id res chain seq x y z
N MET A 1 -20.91 27.16 9.99
CA MET A 1 -20.76 25.76 9.52
C MET A 1 -19.43 25.68 8.81
N GLY A 2 -18.41 25.19 9.51
CA GLY A 2 -17.04 25.16 9.00
C GLY A 2 -16.84 23.97 8.07
N CYS A 3 -16.47 24.22 6.82
CA CYS A 3 -15.95 23.17 5.96
C CYS A 3 -14.65 22.66 6.60
N GLY A 4 -14.62 21.40 7.03
CA GLY A 4 -13.38 20.74 7.44
C GLY A 4 -12.38 20.86 6.30
N GLY A 5 -11.21 21.43 6.57
CA GLY A 5 -10.17 21.63 5.56
C GLY A 5 -9.82 20.32 4.85
N ALA A 6 -9.25 20.43 3.65
CA ALA A 6 -8.84 19.26 2.85
C ALA A 6 -8.05 18.28 3.73
N ALA A 7 -8.56 17.05 3.88
CA ALA A 7 -7.82 15.99 4.53
C ALA A 7 -6.60 15.67 3.66
N VAL A 8 -5.43 16.08 4.13
CA VAL A 8 -4.16 15.73 3.50
C VAL A 8 -3.74 14.39 4.09
N GLU A 9 -4.30 13.31 3.55
CA GLU A 9 -3.78 11.98 3.86
C GLU A 9 -2.49 11.74 3.08
N PRO A 10 -1.47 11.15 3.70
CA PRO A 10 -0.25 10.80 2.97
C PRO A 10 -0.57 9.79 1.86
N PRO A 11 0.24 9.78 0.79
CA PRO A 11 0.12 8.79 -0.27
C PRO A 11 0.19 7.38 0.31
N SER A 12 -0.72 6.48 -0.08
CA SER A 12 -0.81 5.16 0.56
C SER A 12 -1.16 4.04 -0.39
N VAL A 13 -0.68 2.83 -0.06
CA VAL A 13 -1.03 1.58 -0.72
C VAL A 13 -1.81 0.72 0.27
N TYR A 14 -3.02 0.31 -0.08
CA TYR A 14 -3.72 -0.75 0.61
C TYR A 14 -3.32 -2.07 -0.03
N LEU A 15 -2.54 -2.88 0.69
CA LEU A 15 -2.07 -4.17 0.23
C LEU A 15 -2.80 -5.30 0.96
N ASP A 16 -3.51 -6.13 0.22
CA ASP A 16 -4.11 -7.36 0.74
C ASP A 16 -3.19 -8.56 0.50
N ALA A 17 -2.55 -9.03 1.58
CA ALA A 17 -1.71 -10.22 1.56
C ALA A 17 -2.43 -11.51 1.97
N GLY A 18 -3.74 -11.44 2.23
CA GLY A 18 -4.56 -12.59 2.65
C GLY A 18 -4.36 -13.83 1.77
N PRO A 19 -4.52 -13.73 0.44
CA PRO A 19 -4.37 -14.89 -0.44
C PRO A 19 -3.00 -15.57 -0.35
N TRP A 20 -1.92 -14.80 -0.25
CA TRP A 20 -0.57 -15.34 -0.13
C TRP A 20 -0.31 -15.98 1.24
N LEU A 21 -0.74 -15.33 2.33
CA LEU A 21 -0.61 -15.85 3.70
C LEU A 21 -1.44 -17.11 3.92
N GLU A 22 -2.62 -17.21 3.30
CA GLU A 22 -3.43 -18.43 3.29
C GLU A 22 -2.73 -19.58 2.56
N ALA A 23 -2.04 -19.29 1.45
CA ALA A 23 -1.28 -20.28 0.69
C ALA A 23 0.03 -20.70 1.38
N ASN A 24 0.56 -19.88 2.28
CA ASN A 24 1.83 -20.08 2.97
C ASN A 24 1.64 -20.01 4.51
N PRO A 25 1.00 -21.03 5.11
CA PRO A 25 0.71 -21.02 6.54
C PRO A 25 1.99 -20.96 7.37
N GLY A 26 2.02 -20.05 8.35
CA GLY A 26 3.19 -19.82 9.21
C GLY A 26 4.23 -18.87 8.62
N ALA A 27 4.04 -18.39 7.38
CA ALA A 27 4.85 -17.33 6.83
C ALA A 27 4.47 -15.96 7.42
N THR A 28 5.44 -15.06 7.48
CA THR A 28 5.23 -13.63 7.73
C THR A 28 5.47 -12.89 6.42
N ALA A 29 4.82 -11.73 6.26
CA ALA A 29 5.13 -10.83 5.15
C ALA A 29 5.28 -9.40 5.65
N GLN A 30 6.10 -8.62 4.95
CA GLN A 30 6.32 -7.21 5.21
C GLN A 30 6.29 -6.47 3.88
N ALA A 31 5.63 -5.32 3.85
CA ALA A 31 5.68 -4.39 2.73
C ALA A 31 6.40 -3.12 3.15
N CYS A 32 7.30 -2.62 2.31
CA CYS A 32 8.00 -1.36 2.50
C CYS A 32 7.84 -0.47 1.28
N LEU A 33 7.57 0.81 1.50
CA LEU A 33 7.70 1.82 0.47
C LEU A 33 9.14 2.33 0.42
N GLY A 34 9.57 2.80 -0.75
CA GLY A 34 10.96 3.16 -1.06
C GLY A 34 11.50 4.36 -0.27
N ASP A 35 10.67 4.98 0.56
CA ASP A 35 11.02 6.00 1.54
C ASP A 35 11.31 5.45 2.94
N GLY A 36 11.24 4.12 3.10
CA GLY A 36 11.60 3.41 4.33
C GLY A 36 10.43 3.04 5.23
N GLU A 37 9.19 3.43 4.89
CA GLU A 37 8.01 3.04 5.68
C GLU A 37 7.65 1.58 5.44
N CYS A 38 7.82 0.75 6.46
CA CYS A 38 7.56 -0.68 6.43
C CYS A 38 6.39 -1.07 7.34
N ARG A 39 5.58 -2.03 6.89
CA ARG A 39 4.47 -2.60 7.64
C ARG A 39 4.47 -4.12 7.52
N THR A 40 4.36 -4.80 8.65
CA THR A 40 4.07 -6.23 8.68
C THR A 40 2.65 -6.45 8.16
N LEU A 41 2.51 -7.33 7.19
CA LEU A 41 1.24 -7.69 6.58
C LEU A 41 0.59 -8.80 7.41
N THR A 42 -0.70 -8.62 7.66
CA THR A 42 -1.57 -9.63 8.26
C THR A 42 -2.66 -9.98 7.25
N PRO A 43 -3.41 -11.09 7.43
CA PRO A 43 -4.50 -11.42 6.53
C PRO A 43 -5.51 -10.26 6.40
N GLY A 44 -5.80 -9.86 5.17
CA GLY A 44 -6.66 -8.73 4.83
C GLY A 44 -5.89 -7.48 4.36
N ALA A 45 -6.64 -6.47 3.92
CA ALA A 45 -6.06 -5.22 3.40
C ALA A 45 -5.43 -4.38 4.52
N GLN A 46 -4.12 -4.12 4.41
CA GLN A 46 -3.37 -3.26 5.31
C GLN A 46 -2.91 -1.99 4.58
N GLN A 47 -2.94 -0.85 5.25
CA GLN A 47 -2.48 0.41 4.70
C GLN A 47 -0.98 0.60 4.96
N VAL A 48 -0.21 0.76 3.89
CA VAL A 48 1.20 1.18 3.91
C VAL A 48 1.22 2.62 3.42
N SER A 49 1.62 3.56 4.28
CA SER A 49 1.63 4.98 3.94
C SER A 49 3.04 5.44 3.66
N ALA A 50 3.22 6.18 2.58
CA ALA A 50 4.45 6.90 2.31
C ALA A 50 4.56 8.10 3.26
N THR A 51 5.79 8.56 3.43
CA THR A 51 6.12 9.87 3.96
C THR A 51 5.79 10.97 2.93
N GLY A 52 5.43 12.14 3.46
CA GLY A 52 5.14 13.32 2.64
C GLY A 52 3.66 13.59 2.40
N GLY A 53 3.39 14.59 1.55
CA GLY A 53 2.05 15.06 1.24
C GLY A 53 1.60 14.65 -0.17
N ILE A 54 0.29 14.73 -0.40
CA ILE A 54 -0.32 14.49 -1.70
C ILE A 54 0.38 15.30 -2.80
N GLY A 55 0.79 14.63 -3.88
CA GLY A 55 1.39 15.25 -5.06
C GLY A 55 2.89 15.55 -4.95
N ALA A 56 3.55 15.19 -3.83
CA ALA A 56 5.02 15.28 -3.73
C ALA A 56 5.72 14.29 -4.67
N GLN A 57 5.14 13.11 -4.83
CA GLN A 57 5.62 12.05 -5.73
C GLN A 57 4.41 11.23 -6.20
N SER A 58 4.46 10.67 -7.41
CA SER A 58 3.36 9.89 -8.00
C SER A 58 3.67 8.41 -8.19
N SER A 59 4.92 7.99 -8.00
CA SER A 59 5.38 6.62 -8.17
C SER A 59 6.29 6.24 -7.00
N TYR A 60 6.06 5.09 -6.37
CA TYR A 60 6.80 4.65 -5.19
C TYR A 60 7.34 3.25 -5.42
N SER A 61 8.60 2.99 -5.05
CA SER A 61 9.11 1.63 -5.05
C SER A 61 8.46 0.87 -3.90
N LEU A 62 7.67 -0.17 -4.18
CA LEU A 62 7.07 -1.04 -3.19
C LEU A 62 7.84 -2.36 -3.17
N SER A 63 8.43 -2.70 -2.03
CA SER A 63 9.01 -4.02 -1.80
C SER A 63 8.13 -4.83 -0.86
N VAL A 64 7.93 -6.10 -1.18
CA VAL A 64 7.24 -7.07 -0.34
C VAL A 64 8.14 -8.26 -0.12
N THR A 65 8.46 -8.53 1.14
CA THR A 65 9.23 -9.69 1.56
C THR A 65 8.34 -10.65 2.32
N GLY A 66 8.51 -11.94 2.07
CA GLY A 66 7.85 -13.02 2.78
C GLY A 66 8.87 -13.97 3.36
N GLU A 67 8.72 -14.34 4.62
CA GLU A 67 9.64 -15.21 5.34
C GLU A 67 8.90 -16.41 5.93
N LEU A 68 9.52 -17.58 5.86
CA LEU A 68 9.05 -18.78 6.54
C LEU A 68 10.20 -19.31 7.39
N THR A 69 9.97 -19.45 8.70
CA THR A 69 11.01 -19.89 9.66
C THR A 69 12.30 -19.08 9.60
N GLY A 70 12.20 -17.77 9.31
CA GLY A 70 13.34 -16.86 9.19
C GLY A 70 14.13 -16.97 7.88
N SER A 71 13.64 -17.75 6.91
CA SER A 71 14.21 -17.81 5.55
C SER A 71 13.30 -17.06 4.57
N PRO A 72 13.83 -16.15 3.74
CA PRO A 72 13.03 -15.46 2.74
C PRO A 72 12.54 -16.46 1.68
N ILE A 73 11.24 -16.50 1.46
CA ILE A 73 10.56 -17.31 0.44
C ILE A 73 9.89 -16.47 -0.65
N LEU A 74 9.80 -15.15 -0.42
CA LEU A 74 9.27 -14.19 -1.36
C LEU A 74 10.04 -12.88 -1.25
N THR A 75 10.44 -12.34 -2.40
CA THR A 75 10.90 -10.96 -2.52
C THR A 75 10.37 -10.41 -3.83
N VAL A 76 9.49 -9.40 -3.74
CA VAL A 76 8.98 -8.66 -4.89
C VAL A 76 9.32 -7.20 -4.70
N THR A 77 9.76 -6.56 -5.76
CA THR A 77 9.96 -5.10 -5.81
C THR A 77 9.34 -4.59 -7.10
N GLU A 78 8.45 -3.61 -6.98
CA GLU A 78 7.75 -3.01 -8.12
C GLU A 78 7.57 -1.52 -7.89
N ASP A 79 7.73 -0.71 -8.94
CA ASP A 79 7.37 0.71 -8.89
C ASP A 79 5.86 0.86 -9.08
N VAL A 80 5.19 1.37 -8.05
CA VAL A 80 3.73 1.51 -8.01
C VAL A 80 3.33 2.97 -8.17
N ASP A 81 2.59 3.26 -9.23
CA ASP A 81 2.03 4.59 -9.42
C ASP A 81 0.83 4.80 -8.49
N ILE A 82 0.88 5.80 -7.62
CA ILE A 82 -0.23 6.19 -6.75
C ILE A 82 -0.78 7.51 -7.29
N PRO A 83 -1.77 7.52 -8.20
CA PRO A 83 -2.25 8.74 -8.80
C PRO A 83 -3.03 9.59 -7.79
N VAL A 84 -2.88 10.92 -7.91
CA VAL A 84 -3.72 11.85 -7.16
C VAL A 84 -5.13 11.84 -7.77
N THR A 85 -6.11 11.43 -6.97
CA THR A 85 -7.52 11.51 -7.31
C THR A 85 -8.09 12.78 -6.71
N THR A 86 -8.74 13.61 -7.53
CA THR A 86 -9.45 14.80 -7.04
C THR A 86 -10.94 14.60 -7.25
N THR A 87 -11.72 14.61 -6.17
CA THR A 87 -13.17 14.51 -6.20
C THR A 87 -13.78 15.87 -5.89
N GLN A 88 -14.65 16.37 -6.76
CA GLN A 88 -15.37 17.62 -6.52
C GLN A 88 -16.56 17.34 -5.59
N ALA A 89 -16.53 17.89 -4.38
CA ALA A 89 -17.63 17.77 -3.41
C ALA A 89 -18.32 19.12 -3.21
N ALA A 90 -19.52 19.10 -2.63
CA ALA A 90 -20.31 20.30 -2.32
C ALA A 90 -19.57 21.31 -1.43
N CYS A 91 -18.53 20.87 -0.71
CA CYS A 91 -17.70 21.68 0.18
C CYS A 91 -16.31 22.03 -0.41
N GLY A 92 -16.09 21.80 -1.71
CA GLY A 92 -14.80 22.00 -2.39
C GLY A 92 -14.15 20.69 -2.86
N PRO A 93 -13.01 20.75 -3.57
CA PRO A 93 -12.32 19.56 -4.04
C PRO A 93 -11.66 18.81 -2.87
N SER A 94 -11.94 17.51 -2.75
CA SER A 94 -11.18 16.57 -1.93
C SER A 94 -10.10 15.92 -2.78
N ARG A 95 -8.92 15.69 -2.20
CA ARG A 95 -7.82 15.00 -2.87
C ARG A 95 -7.46 13.76 -2.07
N SER A 96 -7.24 12.65 -2.75
CA SER A 96 -6.68 11.43 -2.17
C SER A 96 -5.58 10.90 -3.07
N GLN A 97 -4.65 10.16 -2.49
CA GLN A 97 -3.57 9.52 -3.24
C GLN A 97 -3.41 8.11 -2.69
N THR A 98 -4.20 7.20 -3.23
CA THR A 98 -4.31 5.84 -2.70
C THR A 98 -4.35 4.82 -3.83
N ARG A 99 -3.61 3.73 -3.69
CA ARG A 99 -3.68 2.58 -4.59
C ARG A 99 -4.07 1.33 -3.81
N LYS A 100 -4.94 0.51 -4.38
CA LYS A 100 -5.26 -0.81 -3.83
C LYS A 100 -4.49 -1.86 -4.62
N MET A 101 -3.92 -2.82 -3.93
CA MET A 101 -3.16 -3.93 -4.49
C MET A 101 -3.42 -5.18 -3.66
N SER A 102 -3.16 -6.33 -4.25
CA SER A 102 -3.16 -7.61 -3.55
C SER A 102 -1.89 -8.38 -3.89
N LEU A 103 -1.38 -9.11 -2.91
CA LEU A 103 -0.37 -10.14 -3.11
C LEU A 103 -1.10 -11.47 -3.34
N ASN A 104 -1.09 -11.93 -4.60
CA ASN A 104 -1.80 -13.14 -4.97
C ASN A 104 -1.12 -14.41 -4.41
N ARG A 105 -1.73 -15.58 -4.61
CA ARG A 105 -1.22 -16.86 -4.09
C ARG A 105 0.17 -17.25 -4.60
N SER A 106 0.57 -16.77 -5.79
CA SER A 106 1.92 -17.00 -6.34
C SER A 106 2.94 -15.97 -5.86
N GLY A 107 2.54 -15.01 -5.02
CA GLY A 107 3.42 -13.96 -4.53
C GLY A 107 3.61 -12.83 -5.54
N GLN A 108 2.71 -12.64 -6.50
CA GLN A 108 2.77 -11.50 -7.41
C GLN A 108 1.85 -10.39 -6.93
N LEU A 109 2.31 -9.15 -7.09
CA LEU A 109 1.50 -7.97 -6.86
C LEU A 109 0.52 -7.81 -8.03
N VAL A 110 -0.76 -7.61 -7.70
CA VAL A 110 -1.82 -7.37 -8.67
C VAL A 110 -2.65 -6.17 -8.24
N THR A 111 -3.05 -5.35 -9.20
CA THR A 111 -4.10 -4.35 -8.98
C THR A 111 -5.46 -4.98 -9.25
N PRO A 112 -6.42 -4.89 -8.32
CA PRO A 112 -7.80 -5.30 -8.56
C PRO A 112 -8.51 -4.38 -9.57
#